data_AF-A0A285VWK9-F1
#
_entry.id   AF-A0A285VWK9-F1
#
_cell.length_a   1.000
_cell.length_b   1.000
_cell.length_c   1.000
_cell.angle_alpha   90.00
_cell.angle_beta   90.00
_cell.angle_gamma   90.00
#
_symmetry.space_group_name_H-M   'P 1'
#
loop_
_entity.id
_entity.type
_entity.pdbx_description
1 polymer ?
#
loop_
_entity_poly.entity_id
_entity_poly.type
_entity_poly.pdbx_seq_one_letter_code
_entity_poly.pdbx_strand_id
1 'polypeptide(L)'
;MSGGVLSRAGRAVLGALSVVLEGMRLLVAHWPVLVVVLLLGSVARELVLWGSFELSRVSPVGATITVALAPLSAVVALVVALRVVMPSMRHVPDEAGMPRARRLTVVASALVPFLAVYASQGYLREDVRRFVNEVTADEFRSTNWFIETAADRTLADASVPVTAAVVVGALVLRWGLDRSGLAQRNLGLGLLAAWVEALWLVTIARTISSGWDGAWGWVLDRRGVALLLEGWGSLVRVLGPVGTWSDAAVSWLWALLGDFDALLVVPLAWLVVGAVVYGREIGGPDPEDLGTVRDRVAGAVRDPRALARLERARQRTARVRDRVSRVPGWLRDWAVAPVTSVTDRFAALGRGLLTLLRAGLVPMVTLCVVLVLARHAGVVVALLLRAVVGPMDAEWGRVIAPYVSMGLNLVTTLLMVVLIAAAVDRFLARPAQETADAAATPVASRT
;
A
#
# COMPACT_ATOMS: atom_id res chain seq x y z
N MET A 1 -19.82 34.80 3.32
CA MET A 1 -18.73 33.80 3.16
C MET A 1 -19.21 32.36 2.86
N SER A 2 -20.51 32.06 2.93
CA SER A 2 -21.09 30.71 2.72
C SER A 2 -21.20 30.27 1.25
N GLY A 3 -21.44 31.18 0.29
CA GLY A 3 -21.64 30.84 -1.13
C GLY A 3 -20.40 30.29 -1.86
N GLY A 4 -19.19 30.68 -1.42
CA GLY A 4 -17.93 30.20 -2.00
C GLY A 4 -17.56 28.77 -1.59
N VAL A 5 -18.07 28.30 -0.45
CA VAL A 5 -17.81 26.93 0.05
C VAL A 5 -18.73 25.95 -0.65
N LEU A 6 -20.02 26.29 -0.83
CA LEU A 6 -20.97 25.46 -1.57
C LEU A 6 -20.55 25.25 -3.03
N SER A 7 -20.05 26.28 -3.71
CA SER A 7 -19.60 26.16 -5.11
C SER A 7 -18.32 25.33 -5.25
N ARG A 8 -17.42 25.34 -4.25
CA ARG A 8 -16.25 24.45 -4.22
C ARG A 8 -16.65 23.00 -3.94
N ALA A 9 -17.57 22.77 -3.00
CA ALA A 9 -18.09 21.44 -2.69
C ALA A 9 -18.82 20.83 -3.90
N GLY A 10 -19.68 21.60 -4.57
CA GLY A 10 -20.37 21.16 -5.79
C GLY A 10 -19.41 20.77 -6.91
N ARG A 11 -18.34 21.54 -7.13
CA ARG A 11 -17.29 21.19 -8.11
C ARG A 11 -16.52 19.92 -7.74
N ALA A 12 -16.26 19.69 -6.45
CA ALA A 12 -15.61 18.46 -6.00
C ALA A 12 -16.50 17.22 -6.23
N VAL A 13 -17.79 17.33 -5.93
CA VAL A 13 -18.78 16.26 -6.15
C VAL A 13 -18.94 15.96 -7.64
N LEU A 14 -19.09 16.97 -8.48
CA LEU A 14 -19.14 16.81 -9.94
C LEU A 14 -17.84 16.18 -10.47
N GLY A 15 -16.70 16.58 -9.91
CA GLY A 15 -15.41 15.97 -10.20
C GLY A 15 -15.38 14.48 -9.87
N ALA A 16 -15.84 14.09 -8.68
CA ALA A 16 -15.85 12.71 -8.26
C ALA A 16 -16.81 11.87 -9.10
N LEU A 17 -18.01 12.38 -9.40
CA LEU A 17 -18.99 11.73 -10.25
C LEU A 17 -18.42 11.46 -11.65
N SER A 18 -17.72 12.44 -12.23
CA SER A 18 -17.11 12.24 -13.55
C SER A 18 -16.01 11.18 -13.55
N VAL A 19 -15.25 11.00 -12.45
CA VAL A 19 -14.28 9.91 -12.33
C VAL A 19 -15.00 8.55 -12.26
N VAL A 20 -16.09 8.46 -11.52
CA VAL A 20 -16.91 7.24 -11.44
C VAL A 20 -17.50 6.88 -12.80
N LEU A 21 -18.08 7.84 -13.52
CA LEU A 21 -18.64 7.62 -14.86
C LEU A 21 -17.56 7.18 -15.85
N GLU A 22 -16.38 7.78 -15.79
CA GLU A 22 -15.24 7.39 -16.63
C GLU A 22 -14.76 5.96 -16.28
N GLY A 23 -14.68 5.62 -14.99
CA GLY A 23 -14.39 4.25 -14.55
C GLY A 23 -15.43 3.24 -15.04
N MET A 24 -16.73 3.59 -14.99
CA MET A 24 -17.80 2.74 -15.51
C MET A 24 -17.74 2.58 -17.03
N ARG A 25 -17.35 3.63 -17.77
CA ARG A 25 -17.11 3.54 -19.22
C ARG A 25 -15.98 2.55 -19.53
N LEU A 26 -14.86 2.65 -18.81
CA LEU A 26 -13.73 1.72 -18.95
C LEU A 26 -14.13 0.29 -18.60
N LEU A 27 -14.96 0.13 -17.56
CA LEU A 27 -15.49 -1.17 -17.16
C LEU A 27 -16.33 -1.79 -18.28
N VAL A 28 -17.35 -1.09 -18.78
CA VAL A 28 -18.21 -1.63 -19.85
C VAL A 28 -17.41 -1.99 -21.10
N ALA A 29 -16.37 -1.22 -21.41
CA ALA A 29 -15.52 -1.48 -22.57
C ALA A 29 -14.54 -2.66 -22.40
N HIS A 30 -14.03 -2.93 -21.19
CA HIS A 30 -12.93 -3.89 -20.97
C HIS A 30 -13.25 -5.03 -20.00
N TRP A 31 -14.47 -5.12 -19.47
CA TRP A 31 -14.81 -6.10 -18.43
C TRP A 31 -14.44 -7.56 -18.77
N PRO A 32 -14.61 -8.09 -20.02
CA PRO A 32 -14.31 -9.50 -20.28
C PRO A 32 -12.81 -9.78 -20.13
N VAL A 33 -11.98 -8.91 -20.70
CA VAL A 33 -10.51 -9.03 -20.63
C VAL A 33 -10.02 -8.83 -19.21
N LEU A 34 -10.58 -7.85 -18.49
CA LEU A 34 -10.24 -7.61 -17.08
C LEU A 34 -10.59 -8.81 -16.21
N VAL A 35 -11.77 -9.40 -16.39
CA VAL A 35 -12.19 -10.61 -15.67
C VAL A 35 -11.22 -11.76 -15.94
N VAL A 36 -10.87 -12.01 -17.21
CA VAL A 36 -9.93 -13.10 -17.57
C VAL A 36 -8.55 -12.87 -16.95
N VAL A 37 -8.00 -11.65 -17.05
CA VAL A 37 -6.67 -11.34 -16.50
C VAL A 37 -6.65 -11.48 -14.97
N LEU A 38 -7.66 -10.95 -14.28
CA LEU A 38 -7.74 -11.01 -12.82
C LEU A 38 -8.00 -12.45 -12.33
N LEU A 39 -8.83 -13.22 -13.04
CA LEU A 39 -9.04 -14.64 -12.76
C LEU A 39 -7.76 -15.45 -12.96
N LEU A 40 -7.04 -15.26 -14.06
CA LEU A 40 -5.74 -15.91 -14.29
C LEU A 40 -4.74 -15.56 -13.19
N GLY A 41 -4.70 -14.30 -12.74
CA GLY A 41 -3.90 -13.87 -11.60
C GLY A 41 -4.25 -14.59 -10.30
N SER A 42 -5.56 -14.72 -10.02
CA SER A 42 -6.05 -15.43 -8.84
C SER A 42 -5.71 -16.92 -8.90
N VAL A 43 -5.94 -17.59 -10.04
CA VAL A 43 -5.59 -19.00 -10.24
C VAL A 43 -4.09 -19.22 -10.10
N ALA A 44 -3.26 -18.35 -10.67
CA ALA A 44 -1.81 -18.43 -10.51
C ALA A 44 -1.38 -18.28 -9.04
N ARG A 45 -1.98 -17.33 -8.31
CA ARG A 45 -1.74 -17.16 -6.87
C ARG A 45 -2.11 -18.42 -6.08
N GLU A 46 -3.29 -18.99 -6.35
CA GLU A 46 -3.75 -20.23 -5.69
C GLU A 46 -2.85 -21.43 -6.01
N LEU A 47 -2.44 -21.60 -7.27
CA LEU A 47 -1.53 -22.66 -7.68
C LEU A 47 -0.16 -22.54 -7.01
N VAL A 48 0.34 -21.32 -6.83
CA VAL A 48 1.59 -21.09 -6.09
C VAL A 48 1.42 -21.45 -4.62
N LEU A 49 0.34 -21.00 -3.96
CA LEU A 49 0.09 -21.32 -2.55
C LEU A 49 -0.04 -22.83 -2.33
N TRP A 50 -0.80 -23.51 -3.19
CA TRP A 50 -0.93 -24.96 -3.17
C TRP A 50 0.40 -25.65 -3.44
N GLY A 51 1.16 -25.20 -4.45
CA GLY A 51 2.49 -25.74 -4.74
C GLY A 51 3.48 -25.55 -3.59
N SER A 52 3.40 -24.43 -2.88
CA SER A 52 4.17 -24.18 -1.66
C SER A 52 3.77 -25.09 -0.51
N PHE A 53 2.47 -25.36 -0.35
CA PHE A 53 1.95 -26.33 0.62
C PHE A 53 2.47 -27.74 0.32
N GLU A 54 2.45 -28.19 -0.94
CA GLU A 54 3.02 -29.48 -1.30
C GLU A 54 4.54 -29.53 -1.08
N LEU A 55 5.24 -28.43 -1.39
CA LEU A 55 6.69 -28.34 -1.17
C LEU A 55 7.05 -28.32 0.33
N SER A 56 6.15 -27.83 1.19
CA SER A 56 6.36 -27.80 2.66
C SER A 56 6.43 -29.20 3.26
N ARG A 57 5.92 -30.21 2.55
CA ARG A 57 6.04 -31.63 2.93
C ARG A 57 7.47 -32.14 2.83
N VAL A 58 8.32 -31.51 2.01
CA VAL A 58 9.70 -31.95 1.73
C VAL A 58 10.74 -30.93 2.21
N SER A 59 10.46 -29.63 2.10
CA SER A 59 11.40 -28.56 2.48
C SER A 59 10.69 -27.31 3.01
N PRO A 60 10.86 -26.97 4.30
CA PRO A 60 10.34 -25.71 4.88
C PRO A 60 10.91 -24.45 4.21
N VAL A 61 12.19 -24.52 3.84
CA VAL A 61 12.91 -23.44 3.18
C VAL A 61 12.36 -23.25 1.76
N GLY A 62 12.24 -24.33 1.00
CA GLY A 62 11.68 -24.30 -0.35
C GLY A 62 10.24 -23.76 -0.39
N ALA A 63 9.41 -24.20 0.57
CA ALA A 63 8.05 -23.70 0.71
C ALA A 63 8.01 -22.19 0.93
N THR A 64 8.83 -21.65 1.83
CA THR A 64 8.81 -20.19 2.09
C THR A 64 9.34 -19.37 0.91
N ILE A 65 10.37 -19.87 0.23
CA ILE A 65 10.92 -19.28 -0.99
C ILE A 65 9.85 -19.20 -2.09
N THR A 66 9.02 -20.23 -2.22
CA THR A 66 7.96 -20.29 -3.22
C THR A 66 6.72 -19.50 -2.85
N VAL A 67 6.36 -19.39 -1.55
CA VAL A 67 5.21 -18.57 -1.09
C VAL A 67 5.33 -17.12 -1.56
N ALA A 68 6.55 -16.59 -1.66
CA ALA A 68 6.80 -15.24 -2.16
C ALA A 68 6.35 -15.00 -3.62
N LEU A 69 6.13 -16.04 -4.41
CA LEU A 69 5.60 -15.92 -5.78
C LEU A 69 4.09 -15.63 -5.80
N ALA A 70 3.34 -15.99 -4.75
CA ALA A 70 1.90 -15.81 -4.67
C ALA A 70 1.46 -14.33 -4.76
N PRO A 71 2.02 -13.40 -3.98
CA PRO A 71 1.68 -11.98 -4.12
C PRO A 71 2.11 -11.41 -5.48
N LEU A 72 3.20 -11.92 -6.07
CA LEU A 72 3.63 -11.48 -7.40
C LEU A 72 2.62 -11.86 -8.48
N SER A 73 2.01 -13.04 -8.41
CA SER A 73 0.96 -13.44 -9.35
C SER A 73 -0.21 -12.44 -9.36
N ALA A 74 -0.66 -12.02 -8.17
CA ALA A 74 -1.73 -11.03 -8.04
C ALA A 74 -1.30 -9.64 -8.53
N VAL A 75 -0.10 -9.20 -8.16
CA VAL A 75 0.45 -7.90 -8.58
C VAL A 75 0.67 -7.82 -10.09
N VAL A 76 1.19 -8.88 -10.72
CA VAL A 76 1.34 -8.96 -12.18
C VAL A 76 -0.02 -8.83 -12.86
N ALA A 77 -1.05 -9.54 -12.38
CA ALA A 77 -2.40 -9.43 -12.93
C ALA A 77 -2.97 -8.02 -12.78
N LEU A 78 -2.75 -7.34 -11.66
CA LEU A 78 -3.14 -5.94 -11.45
C LEU A 78 -2.45 -4.98 -12.43
N VAL A 79 -1.13 -5.13 -12.60
CA VAL A 79 -0.36 -4.29 -13.54
C VAL A 79 -0.84 -4.53 -14.98
N VAL A 80 -1.05 -5.79 -15.37
CA VAL A 80 -1.58 -6.14 -16.69
C VAL A 80 -3.00 -5.59 -16.88
N ALA A 81 -3.87 -5.68 -15.88
CA ALA A 81 -5.22 -5.13 -15.93
C ALA A 81 -5.21 -3.61 -16.15
N LEU A 82 -4.35 -2.86 -15.44
CA LEU A 82 -4.18 -1.42 -15.65
C LEU A 82 -3.63 -1.10 -17.05
N ARG A 83 -2.71 -1.92 -17.56
CA ARG A 83 -2.17 -1.81 -18.92
C ARG A 83 -3.20 -2.06 -20.01
N VAL A 84 -4.15 -2.98 -19.79
CA VAL A 84 -5.25 -3.25 -20.73
C VAL A 84 -6.15 -2.03 -20.89
N VAL A 85 -6.35 -1.26 -19.82
CA VAL A 85 -7.24 -0.08 -19.83
C VAL A 85 -6.53 1.17 -20.36
N MET A 86 -5.20 1.21 -20.29
CA MET A 86 -4.34 2.34 -20.71
C MET A 86 -4.67 2.93 -22.08
N PRO A 87 -4.86 2.14 -23.17
CA PRO A 87 -5.11 2.70 -24.50
C PRO A 87 -6.44 3.46 -24.63
N SER A 88 -7.38 3.22 -23.72
CA SER A 88 -8.69 3.87 -23.71
C SER A 88 -8.73 5.15 -22.87
N MET A 89 -7.59 5.51 -22.25
CA MET A 89 -7.41 6.75 -21.50
C MET A 89 -7.18 7.93 -22.45
N ARG A 90 -7.61 9.12 -22.04
CA ARG A 90 -7.59 10.30 -22.92
C ARG A 90 -6.29 11.11 -22.80
N HIS A 91 -5.65 11.07 -21.63
CA HIS A 91 -4.53 11.92 -21.28
C HIS A 91 -3.23 11.14 -21.04
N VAL A 92 -3.28 9.81 -21.15
CA VAL A 92 -2.10 8.95 -21.10
C VAL A 92 -1.59 8.73 -22.53
N PRO A 93 -0.31 9.02 -22.83
CA PRO A 93 0.23 8.82 -24.16
C PRO A 93 0.24 7.34 -24.54
N ASP A 94 -0.12 7.06 -25.79
CA ASP A 94 -0.16 5.69 -26.33
C ASP A 94 1.26 5.10 -26.48
N GLU A 95 1.45 3.88 -25.96
CA GLU A 95 2.72 3.14 -26.05
C GLU A 95 2.82 2.24 -27.30
N ALA A 96 1.92 2.38 -28.27
CA ALA A 96 1.80 1.52 -29.46
C ALA A 96 3.13 1.26 -30.21
N GLY A 97 4.11 2.18 -30.13
CA GLY A 97 5.44 2.05 -30.76
C GLY A 97 6.55 1.39 -29.92
N MET A 98 6.35 1.06 -28.64
CA MET A 98 7.43 0.51 -27.80
C MET A 98 7.72 -0.97 -28.09
N PRO A 99 9.00 -1.39 -28.17
CA PRO A 99 9.36 -2.81 -28.27
C PRO A 99 8.79 -3.64 -27.11
N ARG A 100 8.33 -4.87 -27.40
CA ARG A 100 7.76 -5.80 -26.40
C ARG A 100 8.65 -5.96 -25.16
N ALA A 101 9.96 -6.12 -25.36
CA ALA A 101 10.92 -6.26 -24.27
C ALA A 101 10.93 -5.04 -23.34
N ARG A 102 10.90 -3.82 -23.91
CA ARG A 102 10.86 -2.58 -23.13
C ARG A 102 9.56 -2.48 -22.34
N ARG A 103 8.41 -2.81 -22.95
CA ARG A 103 7.11 -2.82 -22.25
C ARG A 103 7.11 -3.77 -21.05
N LEU A 104 7.67 -4.97 -21.22
CA LEU A 104 7.82 -5.94 -20.13
C LEU A 104 8.77 -5.45 -19.04
N THR A 105 9.88 -4.78 -19.39
CA THR A 105 10.76 -4.17 -18.39
C THR A 105 10.04 -3.11 -17.56
N VAL A 106 9.17 -2.30 -18.18
CA VAL A 106 8.35 -1.33 -17.43
C VAL A 106 7.30 -2.04 -16.55
N VAL A 107 6.76 -3.20 -16.97
CA VAL A 107 5.91 -4.03 -16.07
C VAL A 107 6.72 -4.46 -14.86
N ALA A 108 7.92 -5.02 -15.07
CA ALA A 108 8.77 -5.52 -14.01
C ALA A 108 9.20 -4.41 -13.03
N SER A 109 9.49 -3.21 -13.52
CA SER A 109 9.83 -2.06 -12.65
C SER A 109 8.65 -1.57 -11.82
N ALA A 110 7.41 -1.77 -12.28
CA ALA A 110 6.22 -1.42 -11.52
C ALA A 110 5.92 -2.42 -10.38
N LEU A 111 6.36 -3.68 -10.48
CA LEU A 111 6.00 -4.72 -9.51
C LEU A 111 6.40 -4.37 -8.06
N VAL A 112 7.58 -3.80 -7.86
CA VAL A 112 8.11 -3.47 -6.53
C VAL A 112 7.22 -2.47 -5.78
N PRO A 113 6.86 -1.29 -6.36
CA PRO A 113 5.88 -0.40 -5.76
C PRO A 113 4.51 -1.04 -5.48
N PHE A 114 3.95 -1.84 -6.39
CA PHE A 114 2.66 -2.51 -6.14
C PHE A 114 2.74 -3.49 -5.00
N LEU A 115 3.82 -4.26 -4.94
CA LEU A 115 4.03 -5.26 -3.91
C LEU A 115 4.10 -4.59 -2.52
N ALA A 116 4.65 -3.38 -2.43
CA ALA A 116 4.59 -2.59 -1.20
C ALA A 116 3.16 -2.21 -0.81
N VAL A 117 2.31 -1.85 -1.77
CA VAL A 117 0.88 -1.55 -1.54
C VAL A 117 0.12 -2.81 -1.14
N TYR A 118 0.39 -3.92 -1.82
CA TYR A 118 -0.18 -5.22 -1.50
C TYR A 118 0.16 -5.65 -0.06
N ALA A 119 1.40 -5.41 0.37
CA ALA A 119 1.85 -5.66 1.74
C ALA A 119 1.19 -4.71 2.76
N SER A 120 1.09 -3.41 2.45
CA SER A 120 0.48 -2.42 3.37
C SER A 120 -1.01 -2.66 3.58
N GLN A 121 -1.72 -3.15 2.56
CA GLN A 121 -3.12 -3.55 2.66
C GLN A 121 -3.34 -4.84 3.47
N GLY A 122 -2.28 -5.54 3.83
CA GLY A 122 -2.35 -6.78 4.60
C GLY A 122 -2.63 -8.03 3.77
N TYR A 123 -2.79 -7.93 2.44
CA TYR A 123 -2.99 -9.11 1.57
C TYR A 123 -1.80 -10.08 1.64
N LEU A 124 -0.59 -9.56 1.77
CA LEU A 124 0.59 -10.39 2.00
C LEU A 124 0.51 -11.17 3.32
N ARG A 125 0.01 -10.53 4.37
CA ARG A 125 -0.18 -11.17 5.68
C ARG A 125 -1.27 -12.24 5.59
N GLU A 126 -2.32 -11.99 4.81
CA GLU A 126 -3.37 -12.96 4.54
C GLU A 126 -2.84 -14.19 3.79
N ASP A 127 -2.00 -14.00 2.76
CA ASP A 127 -1.33 -15.11 2.04
C ASP A 127 -0.50 -15.99 2.98
N VAL A 128 0.35 -15.35 3.80
CA VAL A 128 1.19 -16.07 4.76
C VAL A 128 0.33 -16.79 5.79
N ARG A 129 -0.70 -16.12 6.33
CA ARG A 129 -1.62 -16.75 7.30
C ARG A 129 -2.34 -17.94 6.69
N ARG A 130 -2.82 -17.81 5.45
CA ARG A 130 -3.50 -18.90 4.76
C ARG A 130 -2.57 -20.09 4.55
N PHE A 131 -1.38 -19.86 4.03
CA PHE A 131 -0.36 -20.90 3.86
C PHE A 131 -0.04 -21.61 5.18
N VAL A 132 0.25 -20.84 6.24
CA VAL A 132 0.55 -21.41 7.57
C VAL A 132 -0.65 -22.20 8.09
N ASN A 133 -1.87 -21.65 8.00
CA ASN A 133 -3.08 -22.32 8.46
C ASN A 133 -3.33 -23.63 7.70
N GLU A 134 -3.11 -23.66 6.39
CA GLU A 134 -3.27 -24.89 5.58
C GLU A 134 -2.24 -25.95 5.97
N VAL A 135 -0.96 -25.57 6.13
CA VAL A 135 0.10 -26.48 6.58
C VAL A 135 -0.18 -27.02 7.98
N THR A 136 -0.51 -26.16 8.94
CA THR A 136 -0.81 -26.54 10.33
C THR A 136 -2.09 -27.40 10.41
N ALA A 137 -3.12 -27.10 9.60
CA ALA A 137 -4.35 -27.88 9.61
C ALA A 137 -4.18 -29.26 8.95
N ASP A 138 -3.30 -29.41 7.96
CA ASP A 138 -2.92 -30.73 7.41
C ASP A 138 -2.17 -31.53 8.47
N GLU A 139 -1.15 -30.95 9.08
CA GLU A 139 -0.37 -31.58 10.14
C GLU A 139 -1.22 -32.03 11.32
N PHE A 140 -2.14 -31.17 11.79
CA PHE A 140 -3.04 -31.52 12.89
C PHE A 140 -3.96 -32.71 12.55
N ARG A 141 -4.30 -32.90 11.27
CA ARG A 141 -5.15 -34.02 10.82
C ARG A 141 -4.36 -35.28 10.50
N SER A 142 -3.13 -35.13 10.00
CA SER A 142 -2.30 -36.25 9.55
C SER A 142 -1.48 -36.87 10.68
N THR A 143 -1.09 -36.07 11.68
CA THR A 143 -0.19 -36.48 12.75
C THR A 143 -0.98 -36.96 13.95
N ASN A 144 -0.67 -38.17 14.44
CA ASN A 144 -1.19 -38.60 15.72
C ASN A 144 -0.39 -37.95 16.85
N TRP A 145 -0.80 -36.75 17.24
CA TRP A 145 -0.11 -35.90 18.23
C TRP A 145 0.17 -36.58 19.58
N PHE A 146 -0.57 -37.64 19.91
CA PHE A 146 -0.35 -38.41 21.14
C PHE A 146 0.86 -39.34 21.08
N ILE A 147 1.42 -39.59 19.89
CA ILE A 147 2.48 -40.59 19.66
C ILE A 147 3.66 -39.99 18.87
N GLU A 148 3.40 -39.03 17.98
CA GLU A 148 4.41 -38.45 17.08
C GLU A 148 4.64 -36.96 17.34
N THR A 149 5.90 -36.52 17.22
CA THR A 149 6.27 -35.11 17.21
C THR A 149 5.92 -34.48 15.87
N ALA A 150 5.34 -33.27 15.92
CA ALA A 150 5.11 -32.38 14.79
C ALA A 150 6.37 -32.28 13.89
N ALA A 151 6.16 -32.31 12.57
CA ALA A 151 7.24 -32.20 11.61
C ALA A 151 7.53 -30.71 11.34
N ASP A 152 8.81 -30.34 11.20
CA ASP A 152 9.16 -28.99 10.77
C ASP A 152 8.72 -28.79 9.32
N ARG A 153 7.54 -28.20 9.11
CA ARG A 153 6.96 -27.95 7.77
C ARG A 153 7.02 -26.48 7.39
N THR A 154 7.33 -25.60 8.34
CA THR A 154 7.43 -24.17 8.09
C THR A 154 8.75 -23.59 8.61
N LEU A 155 9.24 -22.50 7.99
CA LEU A 155 10.46 -21.81 8.47
C LEU A 155 10.42 -21.30 9.94
N ALA A 156 9.28 -21.28 10.64
CA ALA A 156 9.24 -20.91 12.07
C ALA A 156 9.62 -22.08 12.97
N ASP A 157 9.38 -23.30 12.48
CA ASP A 157 9.78 -24.54 13.14
C ASP A 157 11.27 -24.83 12.84
N ALA A 158 11.75 -24.33 11.69
CA ALA A 158 13.17 -24.38 11.34
C ALA A 158 14.06 -23.62 12.33
N SER A 159 15.28 -24.14 12.54
CA SER A 159 16.25 -23.54 13.46
C SER A 159 16.55 -22.07 13.15
N VAL A 160 16.70 -21.26 14.20
CA VAL A 160 17.06 -19.84 14.14
C VAL A 160 18.18 -19.50 13.13
N PRO A 161 19.31 -20.24 13.04
CA PRO A 161 20.36 -19.93 12.07
C PRO A 161 19.91 -20.13 10.61
N VAL A 162 19.04 -21.10 10.32
CA VAL A 162 18.51 -21.32 8.97
C VAL A 162 17.60 -20.16 8.58
N THR A 163 16.71 -19.76 9.47
CA THR A 163 15.82 -18.61 9.24
C THR A 163 16.61 -17.31 9.07
N ALA A 164 17.63 -17.09 9.90
CA ALA A 164 18.54 -15.96 9.76
C ALA A 164 19.30 -15.99 8.43
N ALA A 165 19.79 -17.16 7.99
CA ALA A 165 20.51 -17.31 6.72
C ALA A 165 19.62 -16.99 5.51
N VAL A 166 18.35 -17.41 5.52
CA VAL A 166 17.37 -17.08 4.46
C VAL A 166 17.11 -15.57 4.41
N VAL A 167 16.88 -14.94 5.57
CA VAL A 167 16.67 -13.48 5.67
C VAL A 167 17.88 -12.72 5.15
N VAL A 168 19.07 -13.05 5.66
CA VAL A 168 20.32 -12.39 5.28
C VAL A 168 20.61 -12.62 3.80
N GLY A 169 20.42 -13.83 3.28
CA GLY A 169 20.57 -14.16 1.87
C GLY A 169 19.66 -13.31 0.97
N ALA A 170 18.38 -13.17 1.34
CA ALA A 170 17.44 -12.31 0.62
C ALA A 170 17.87 -10.84 0.63
N LEU A 171 18.31 -10.32 1.79
CA LEU A 171 18.78 -8.93 1.92
C LEU A 171 20.08 -8.67 1.15
N VAL A 172 21.02 -9.62 1.12
CA VAL A 172 22.27 -9.51 0.36
C VAL A 172 21.99 -9.54 -1.14
N LEU A 173 21.14 -10.48 -1.59
CA LEU A 173 20.74 -10.57 -3.00
C LEU A 173 20.03 -9.29 -3.45
N ARG A 174 19.15 -8.74 -2.60
CA ARG A 174 18.50 -7.45 -2.81
C ARG A 174 19.53 -6.33 -2.98
N TRP A 175 20.43 -6.19 -2.00
CA TRP A 175 21.44 -5.14 -2.01
C TRP A 175 22.32 -5.19 -3.26
N GLY A 176 22.70 -6.40 -3.71
CA GLY A 176 23.43 -6.60 -4.95
C GLY A 176 22.66 -6.14 -6.19
N LEU A 177 21.37 -6.47 -6.28
CA LEU A 177 20.51 -6.06 -7.39
C LEU A 177 20.30 -4.54 -7.43
N ASP A 178 20.01 -3.93 -6.28
CA ASP A 178 19.80 -2.49 -6.15
C ASP A 178 21.06 -1.70 -6.53
N ARG A 179 22.24 -2.13 -6.07
CA ARG A 179 23.51 -1.45 -6.35
C ARG A 179 23.93 -1.53 -7.81
N SER A 180 23.56 -2.60 -8.50
CA SER A 180 23.99 -2.84 -9.88
C SER A 180 23.26 -1.97 -10.92
N GLY A 181 22.06 -1.45 -10.58
CA GLY A 181 21.18 -0.78 -11.54
C GLY A 181 20.71 -1.67 -12.71
N LEU A 182 21.08 -2.96 -12.72
CA LEU A 182 20.83 -3.88 -13.82
C LEU A 182 19.36 -4.31 -13.90
N ALA A 183 18.64 -4.25 -12.78
CA ALA A 183 17.20 -4.54 -12.71
C ALA A 183 16.37 -3.63 -13.63
N GLN A 184 16.84 -2.41 -13.90
CA GLN A 184 16.18 -1.45 -14.79
C GLN A 184 16.52 -1.70 -16.28
N ARG A 185 17.59 -2.47 -16.55
CA ARG A 185 18.10 -2.72 -17.91
C ARG A 185 17.66 -4.06 -18.47
N ASN A 186 17.42 -5.06 -17.62
CA ASN A 186 17.07 -6.42 -18.04
C ASN A 186 15.79 -6.89 -17.36
N LEU A 187 14.84 -7.40 -18.16
CA LEU A 187 13.58 -8.00 -17.70
C LEU A 187 13.81 -9.07 -16.64
N GLY A 188 14.74 -10.00 -16.88
CA GLY A 188 14.99 -11.12 -15.95
C GLY A 188 15.46 -10.63 -14.59
N LEU A 189 16.33 -9.62 -14.56
CA LEU A 189 16.83 -9.04 -13.32
C LEU A 189 15.80 -8.15 -12.63
N GLY A 190 14.90 -7.50 -13.39
CA GLY A 190 13.75 -6.80 -12.84
C GLY A 190 12.75 -7.73 -12.16
N LEU A 191 12.44 -8.88 -12.78
CA LEU A 191 11.59 -9.92 -12.19
C LEU A 191 12.24 -10.56 -10.97
N LEU A 192 13.55 -10.83 -11.04
CA LEU A 192 14.30 -11.34 -9.89
C LEU A 192 14.28 -10.34 -8.73
N ALA A 193 14.48 -9.04 -9.01
CA ALA A 193 14.39 -8.00 -8.00
C ALA A 193 13.00 -7.95 -7.35
N ALA A 194 11.93 -8.04 -8.14
CA ALA A 194 10.56 -8.11 -7.62
C ALA A 194 10.30 -9.37 -6.78
N TRP A 195 10.87 -10.51 -7.17
CA TRP A 195 10.76 -11.75 -6.39
C TRP A 195 11.53 -11.69 -5.08
N VAL A 196 12.75 -11.18 -5.10
CA VAL A 196 13.54 -10.94 -3.88
C VAL A 196 12.81 -9.93 -2.98
N GLU A 197 12.19 -8.90 -3.56
CA GLU A 197 11.34 -7.94 -2.87
C GLU A 197 10.15 -8.64 -2.17
N ALA A 198 9.49 -9.59 -2.83
CA ALA A 198 8.40 -10.35 -2.23
C ALA A 198 8.90 -11.25 -1.09
N LEU A 199 10.05 -11.89 -1.30
CA LEU A 199 10.64 -12.81 -0.34
C LEU A 199 10.97 -12.14 1.00
N TRP A 200 11.64 -10.99 0.99
CA TRP A 200 11.93 -10.30 2.25
C TRP A 200 10.65 -9.76 2.92
N LEU A 201 9.66 -9.27 2.15
CA LEU A 201 8.39 -8.81 2.70
C LEU A 201 7.61 -9.96 3.37
N VAL A 202 7.54 -11.13 2.73
CA VAL A 202 6.93 -12.35 3.31
C VAL A 202 7.63 -12.72 4.61
N THR A 203 8.96 -12.71 4.58
CA THR A 203 9.77 -13.11 5.73
C THR A 203 9.58 -12.15 6.89
N ILE A 204 9.59 -10.83 6.64
CA ILE A 204 9.31 -9.82 7.66
C ILE A 204 7.87 -9.89 8.15
N ALA A 205 6.88 -10.01 7.28
CA ALA A 205 5.48 -10.10 7.68
C ALA A 205 5.26 -11.26 8.67
N ARG A 206 6.00 -12.35 8.48
CA ARG A 206 6.04 -13.48 9.39
C ARG A 206 6.76 -13.17 10.70
N THR A 207 7.99 -12.66 10.67
CA THR A 207 8.79 -12.38 11.88
C THR A 207 8.16 -11.31 12.76
N ILE A 208 7.51 -10.30 12.17
CA ILE A 208 6.80 -9.25 12.93
C ILE A 208 5.61 -9.86 13.69
N SER A 209 4.92 -10.86 13.12
CA SER A 209 3.73 -11.43 13.74
C SER A 209 4.01 -12.23 15.02
N SER A 210 5.21 -12.81 15.17
CA SER A 210 5.57 -13.61 16.35
C SER A 210 6.17 -12.80 17.50
N GLY A 211 6.57 -11.54 17.26
CA GLY A 211 7.21 -10.68 18.27
C GLY A 211 6.33 -9.56 18.84
N TRP A 212 5.09 -9.44 18.35
CA TRP A 212 4.24 -8.27 18.59
C TRP A 212 3.80 -8.13 20.06
N ASP A 213 3.54 -9.26 20.73
CA ASP A 213 3.07 -9.27 22.13
C ASP A 213 4.14 -8.75 23.10
N GLY A 214 5.41 -9.09 22.88
CA GLY A 214 6.53 -8.61 23.69
C GLY A 214 6.87 -7.13 23.46
N ALA A 215 6.73 -6.65 22.22
CA ALA A 215 6.97 -5.25 21.89
C ALA A 215 5.89 -4.33 22.47
N TRP A 216 4.62 -4.75 22.45
CA TRP A 216 3.53 -3.99 23.05
C TRP A 216 3.61 -3.99 24.57
N GLY A 217 4.00 -5.11 25.19
CA GLY A 217 4.32 -5.16 26.62
C GLY A 217 5.37 -4.12 27.03
N TRP A 218 6.47 -4.00 26.28
CA TRP A 218 7.51 -3.01 26.55
C TRP A 218 7.07 -1.55 26.31
N VAL A 219 6.21 -1.29 25.31
CA VAL A 219 5.66 0.06 25.04
C VAL A 219 4.67 0.46 26.13
N LEU A 220 3.78 -0.45 26.53
CA LEU A 220 2.80 -0.24 27.60
C LEU A 220 3.48 -0.05 28.96
N ASP A 221 4.61 -0.71 29.18
CA ASP A 221 5.42 -0.57 30.39
C ASP A 221 6.18 0.77 30.46
N ARG A 222 6.19 1.58 29.39
CA ARG A 222 6.78 2.92 29.46
C ARG A 222 5.89 3.85 30.28
N ARG A 223 6.48 4.43 31.34
CA ARG A 223 5.94 5.55 32.14
C ARG A 223 5.28 6.68 31.33
N GLY A 224 5.71 6.93 30.08
CA GLY A 224 5.10 7.92 29.21
C GLY A 224 3.68 7.57 28.75
N VAL A 225 3.38 6.28 28.57
CA VAL A 225 2.03 5.79 28.21
C VAL A 225 1.13 5.80 29.44
N ALA A 226 1.65 5.42 30.62
CA ALA A 226 0.92 5.55 31.88
C ALA A 226 0.52 7.01 32.18
N LEU A 227 1.44 7.97 32.00
CA LEU A 227 1.15 9.41 32.14
C LEU A 227 0.13 9.93 31.11
N LEU A 228 0.11 9.34 29.90
CA LEU A 228 -0.82 9.73 28.84
C LEU A 228 -2.22 9.17 29.12
N LEU A 229 -2.30 7.93 29.63
CA LEU A 229 -3.54 7.30 30.08
C LEU A 229 -4.11 7.97 31.34
N GLU A 230 -3.25 8.35 32.29
CA GLU A 230 -3.63 9.10 33.49
C GLU A 230 -4.04 10.54 33.17
N GLY A 231 -3.33 11.20 32.25
CA GLY A 231 -3.66 12.54 31.75
C GLY A 231 -4.95 12.57 30.93
N TRP A 232 -5.23 11.51 30.18
CA TRP A 232 -6.51 11.33 29.50
C TRP A 232 -7.65 11.08 30.49
N GLY A 233 -7.42 10.19 31.48
CA GLY A 233 -8.38 9.92 32.54
C GLY A 233 -8.65 11.13 33.44
N SER A 234 -7.70 12.06 33.61
CA SER A 234 -7.93 13.31 34.35
C SER A 234 -8.73 14.34 33.53
N LEU A 235 -8.49 14.44 32.22
CA LEU A 235 -9.27 15.28 31.31
C LEU A 235 -10.74 14.83 31.22
N VAL A 236 -11.00 13.52 31.12
CA VAL A 236 -12.37 12.96 31.09
C VAL A 236 -13.11 13.20 32.42
N ARG A 237 -12.41 13.20 33.55
CA ARG A 237 -12.98 13.50 34.87
C ARG A 237 -13.30 14.99 35.07
N VAL A 238 -12.53 15.89 34.44
CA VAL A 238 -12.79 17.34 34.46
C VAL A 238 -13.94 17.72 33.51
N LEU A 239 -14.13 16.96 32.43
CA LEU A 239 -15.19 17.13 31.42
C LEU A 239 -16.51 16.44 31.78
N GLY A 240 -16.87 16.32 33.07
CA GLY A 240 -18.15 15.76 33.50
C GLY A 240 -19.38 16.31 32.73
N PRO A 241 -20.59 15.75 32.96
CA PRO A 241 -21.65 15.27 32.05
C PRO A 241 -21.94 15.91 30.67
N VAL A 242 -21.13 16.86 30.19
CA VAL A 242 -21.14 17.44 28.84
C VAL A 242 -20.45 16.50 27.83
N GLY A 243 -19.87 15.39 28.31
CA GLY A 243 -19.08 14.41 27.56
C GLY A 243 -19.81 13.62 26.47
N THR A 244 -21.14 13.56 26.43
CA THR A 244 -21.84 12.73 25.43
C THR A 244 -21.71 13.25 23.99
N TRP A 245 -21.58 14.56 23.80
CA TRP A 245 -21.38 15.16 22.47
C TRP A 245 -19.91 15.18 22.06
N SER A 246 -18.99 15.31 23.02
CA SER A 246 -17.55 15.16 22.74
C SER A 246 -17.19 13.71 22.50
N ASP A 247 -17.75 12.74 23.20
CA ASP A 247 -17.46 11.32 22.99
C ASP A 247 -17.93 10.88 21.60
N ALA A 248 -19.08 11.35 21.11
CA ALA A 248 -19.51 11.08 19.74
C ALA A 248 -18.64 11.76 18.67
N ALA A 249 -18.23 13.02 18.89
CA ALA A 249 -17.38 13.75 17.94
C ALA A 249 -15.93 13.26 17.98
N VAL A 250 -15.42 12.89 19.15
CA VAL A 250 -14.09 12.35 19.40
C VAL A 250 -14.03 10.88 19.01
N SER A 251 -15.08 10.09 19.20
CA SER A 251 -15.17 8.72 18.67
C SER A 251 -15.35 8.73 17.15
N TRP A 252 -16.10 9.67 16.58
CA TRP A 252 -16.18 9.86 15.13
C TRP A 252 -14.83 10.32 14.57
N LEU A 253 -14.15 11.24 15.24
CA LEU A 253 -12.82 11.73 14.87
C LEU A 253 -11.74 10.66 15.07
N TRP A 254 -11.80 9.85 16.13
CA TRP A 254 -10.92 8.69 16.36
C TRP A 254 -11.25 7.51 15.46
N ALA A 255 -12.51 7.31 15.06
CA ALA A 255 -12.87 6.36 14.02
C ALA A 255 -12.31 6.82 12.67
N LEU A 256 -12.37 8.12 12.36
CA LEU A 256 -11.77 8.69 11.16
C LEU A 256 -10.23 8.74 11.20
N LEU A 257 -9.62 8.98 12.37
CA LEU A 257 -8.16 9.00 12.54
C LEU A 257 -7.56 7.60 12.69
N GLY A 258 -8.24 6.69 13.37
CA GLY A 258 -7.85 5.28 13.50
C GLY A 258 -7.94 4.54 12.16
N ASP A 259 -8.83 4.99 11.27
CA ASP A 259 -8.97 4.50 9.92
C ASP A 259 -8.25 5.41 8.90
N PHE A 260 -7.51 6.45 9.32
CA PHE A 260 -6.78 7.39 8.44
C PHE A 260 -5.71 6.70 7.59
N ASP A 261 -5.03 5.72 8.18
CA ASP A 261 -4.05 4.88 7.47
C ASP A 261 -4.76 4.04 6.37
N ALA A 262 -5.95 3.53 6.65
CA ALA A 262 -6.76 2.80 5.68
C ALA A 262 -7.52 3.69 4.67
N LEU A 263 -7.88 4.92 5.06
CA LEU A 263 -8.71 5.85 4.28
C LEU A 263 -7.89 6.72 3.33
N LEU A 264 -6.65 7.08 3.71
CA LEU A 264 -5.80 7.98 2.92
C LEU A 264 -4.53 7.30 2.42
N VAL A 265 -3.84 6.53 3.25
CA VAL A 265 -2.55 5.96 2.85
C VAL A 265 -2.75 4.87 1.80
N VAL A 266 -3.66 3.92 2.05
CA VAL A 266 -3.93 2.82 1.11
C VAL A 266 -4.33 3.33 -0.28
N PRO A 267 -5.31 4.24 -0.40
CA PRO A 267 -5.71 4.73 -1.72
C PRO A 267 -4.68 5.63 -2.42
N LEU A 268 -3.94 6.44 -1.65
CA LEU A 268 -2.83 7.23 -2.18
C LEU A 268 -1.72 6.32 -2.72
N ALA A 269 -1.49 5.19 -2.04
CA ALA A 269 -0.59 4.14 -2.49
C ALA A 269 -0.93 3.67 -3.91
N TRP A 270 -2.20 3.37 -4.15
CA TRP A 270 -2.70 2.96 -5.46
C TRP A 270 -2.55 4.01 -6.56
N LEU A 271 -2.66 5.30 -6.24
CA LEU A 271 -2.50 6.37 -7.24
C LEU A 271 -1.06 6.58 -7.65
N VAL A 272 -0.14 6.61 -6.69
CA VAL A 272 1.30 6.71 -6.98
C VAL A 272 1.73 5.50 -7.79
N VAL A 273 1.27 4.34 -7.39
CA VAL A 273 1.51 3.09 -8.10
C VAL A 273 0.92 3.11 -9.50
N GLY A 274 -0.32 3.59 -9.68
CA GLY A 274 -0.93 3.80 -10.99
C GLY A 274 -0.09 4.74 -11.85
N ALA A 275 0.33 5.89 -11.32
CA ALA A 275 1.19 6.83 -12.02
C ALA A 275 2.53 6.21 -12.49
N VAL A 276 3.11 5.32 -11.67
CA VAL A 276 4.31 4.54 -12.04
C VAL A 276 4.02 3.57 -13.19
N VAL A 277 2.86 2.88 -13.22
CA VAL A 277 2.49 2.00 -14.36
C VAL A 277 2.34 2.77 -15.66
N TYR A 278 1.74 3.95 -15.58
CA TYR A 278 1.48 4.84 -16.71
C TYR A 278 2.72 5.68 -17.10
N GLY A 279 3.90 5.36 -16.55
CA GLY A 279 5.19 5.87 -17.02
C GLY A 279 5.48 7.33 -16.69
N ARG A 280 4.70 7.95 -15.78
CA ARG A 280 4.99 9.31 -15.30
C ARG A 280 5.52 9.25 -13.88
N GLU A 281 6.83 9.45 -13.73
CA GLU A 281 7.34 9.99 -12.47
C GLU A 281 6.61 11.32 -12.26
N ILE A 282 5.78 11.39 -11.22
CA ILE A 282 5.25 12.69 -10.78
C ILE A 282 6.49 13.45 -10.34
N GLY A 283 6.92 14.42 -11.16
CA GLY A 283 8.06 15.27 -10.86
C GLY A 283 7.95 15.74 -9.41
N GLY A 284 8.91 15.32 -8.60
CA GLY A 284 8.93 15.69 -7.19
C GLY A 284 9.01 17.21 -7.09
N PRO A 285 8.35 17.84 -6.10
CA PRO A 285 8.57 19.24 -5.84
C PRO A 285 10.06 19.47 -5.53
N ASP A 286 10.62 20.58 -6.03
CA ASP A 286 12.04 20.91 -5.90
C ASP A 286 12.49 20.90 -4.42
N PRO A 287 13.74 20.60 -4.07
CA PRO A 287 14.21 20.63 -2.68
C PRO A 287 13.95 21.96 -1.96
N GLU A 288 13.92 23.07 -2.70
CA GLU A 288 13.59 24.40 -2.19
C GLU A 288 12.13 24.52 -1.71
N ASP A 289 11.23 23.76 -2.32
CA ASP A 289 9.79 23.74 -2.04
C ASP A 289 9.44 23.02 -0.72
N LEU A 290 10.24 22.04 -0.33
CA LEU A 290 10.12 21.34 0.94
C LEU A 290 10.60 22.21 2.12
N GLY A 291 11.54 23.12 1.87
CA GLY A 291 11.99 24.12 2.84
C GLY A 291 10.88 25.09 3.24
N THR A 292 10.14 25.60 2.26
CA THR A 292 9.09 26.62 2.48
C THR A 292 7.88 26.10 3.26
N VAL A 293 7.45 24.84 3.05
CA VAL A 293 6.35 24.23 3.84
C VAL A 293 6.79 23.98 5.27
N ARG A 294 8.00 23.46 5.47
CA ARG A 294 8.59 23.24 6.79
C ARG A 294 8.69 24.55 7.57
N ASP A 295 9.09 25.63 6.92
CA ASP A 295 9.25 26.94 7.54
C ASP A 295 7.90 27.62 7.82
N ARG A 296 6.85 27.37 7.01
CA ARG A 296 5.48 27.80 7.33
C ARG A 296 4.87 27.03 8.50
N VAL A 297 5.08 25.72 8.57
CA VAL A 297 4.60 24.90 9.71
C VAL A 297 5.37 25.27 10.98
N ALA A 298 6.68 25.49 10.88
CA ALA A 298 7.49 26.01 11.98
C ALA A 298 7.07 27.43 12.39
N GLY A 299 6.68 28.28 11.45
CA GLY A 299 6.13 29.61 11.70
C GLY A 299 4.70 29.61 12.29
N ALA A 300 3.91 28.57 12.01
CA ALA A 300 2.58 28.38 12.61
C ALA A 300 2.67 27.88 14.06
N VAL A 301 3.74 27.16 14.40
CA VAL A 301 4.07 26.77 15.77
C VAL A 301 4.78 27.93 16.47
N ARG A 302 4.00 28.91 16.95
CA ARG A 302 4.50 30.06 17.73
C ARG A 302 4.90 29.72 19.18
N ASP A 303 4.74 28.46 19.61
CA ASP A 303 5.03 28.07 21.00
C ASP A 303 6.55 27.88 21.20
N PRO A 304 7.23 28.76 21.98
CA PRO A 304 8.67 28.67 22.22
C PRO A 304 9.10 27.35 22.86
N ARG A 305 8.20 26.65 23.55
CA ARG A 305 8.47 25.32 24.13
C ARG A 305 8.50 24.22 23.08
N ALA A 306 7.71 24.34 22.02
CA ALA A 306 7.70 23.40 20.91
C ALA A 306 8.94 23.55 20.03
N LEU A 307 9.37 24.78 19.77
CA LEU A 307 10.64 25.08 19.08
C LEU A 307 11.84 24.51 19.84
N ALA A 308 11.90 24.72 21.17
CA ALA A 308 12.95 24.15 22.00
C ALA A 308 12.94 22.59 22.02
N ARG A 309 11.77 21.95 21.93
CA ARG A 309 11.66 20.48 21.80
C ARG A 309 12.15 19.99 20.44
N LEU A 310 11.83 20.72 19.36
CA LEU A 310 12.30 20.41 18.01
C LEU A 310 13.81 20.59 17.87
N GLU A 311 14.39 21.61 18.49
CA GLU A 311 15.84 21.82 18.54
C GLU A 311 16.55 20.72 19.32
N ARG A 312 16.02 20.31 20.48
CA ARG A 312 16.56 19.16 21.23
C ARG A 312 16.43 17.85 20.46
N ALA A 313 15.32 17.65 19.74
CA ALA A 313 15.14 16.49 18.87
C ALA A 313 16.16 16.51 17.72
N ARG A 314 16.38 17.66 17.07
CA ARG A 314 17.41 17.87 16.04
C ARG A 314 18.81 17.58 16.55
N GLN A 315 19.17 18.09 17.73
CA GLN A 315 20.47 17.84 18.35
C GLN A 315 20.67 16.37 18.72
N ARG A 316 19.62 15.68 19.18
CA ARG A 316 19.66 14.22 19.42
C ARG A 316 19.86 13.44 18.12
N THR A 317 19.13 13.78 17.06
CA THR A 317 19.32 13.14 15.74
C THR A 317 20.71 13.44 15.15
N ALA A 318 21.27 14.63 15.37
CA ALA A 318 22.61 14.97 14.91
C ALA A 318 23.69 14.11 15.61
N ARG A 319 23.57 13.91 16.93
CA ARG A 319 24.50 13.05 17.70
C ARG A 319 24.39 11.57 17.33
N VAL A 320 23.19 11.08 17.04
CA VAL A 320 23.00 9.71 16.54
C VAL A 320 23.60 9.56 15.15
N ARG A 321 23.36 10.53 14.26
CA ARG A 321 23.96 10.56 12.90
C ARG A 321 25.48 10.57 12.94
N ASP A 322 26.08 11.28 13.89
CA ASP A 322 27.53 11.38 14.08
C ASP A 322 28.15 10.14 14.74
N ARG A 323 27.33 9.34 15.44
CA ARG A 323 27.74 8.02 15.96
C ARG A 323 27.60 6.94 14.89
N VAL A 324 26.58 7.06 14.03
CA VAL A 324 26.35 6.19 12.87
C VAL A 324 27.40 6.44 11.77
N SER A 325 27.90 7.66 11.61
CA SER A 325 28.93 8.01 10.61
C SER A 325 30.29 7.31 10.82
N ARG A 326 30.53 6.75 12.01
CA ARG A 326 31.75 6.00 12.35
C ARG A 326 31.72 4.54 11.91
N VAL A 327 30.58 4.06 11.44
CA VAL A 327 30.42 2.70 10.90
C VAL A 327 30.89 2.69 9.43
N PRO A 328 31.55 1.62 8.94
CA PRO A 328 31.96 1.50 7.54
C PRO A 328 30.79 1.77 6.57
N GLY A 329 31.04 2.47 5.46
CA GLY A 329 29.99 2.89 4.53
C GLY A 329 29.11 1.74 4.03
N TRP A 330 29.72 0.61 3.69
CA TRP A 330 29.01 -0.60 3.25
C TRP A 330 28.07 -1.17 4.32
N LEU A 331 28.45 -1.12 5.61
CA LEU A 331 27.64 -1.62 6.72
C LEU A 331 26.52 -0.62 7.10
N ARG A 332 26.77 0.69 6.92
CA ARG A 332 25.72 1.73 7.02
C ARG A 332 24.65 1.56 5.95
N ASP A 333 25.07 1.44 4.70
CA ASP A 333 24.16 1.28 3.57
C ASP A 333 23.34 -0.01 3.73
N TRP A 334 23.98 -1.09 4.19
CA TRP A 334 23.31 -2.36 4.46
C TRP A 334 22.34 -2.31 5.65
N ALA A 335 22.73 -1.69 6.77
CA ALA A 335 21.89 -1.59 7.98
C ALA A 335 20.72 -0.61 7.82
N VAL A 336 20.87 0.39 6.95
CA VAL A 336 19.85 1.43 6.72
C VAL A 336 18.94 1.07 5.53
N ALA A 337 19.37 0.23 4.58
CA ALA A 337 18.60 -0.19 3.41
C ALA A 337 17.16 -0.69 3.71
N PRO A 338 16.91 -1.50 4.76
CA PRO A 338 15.55 -1.91 5.10
C PRO A 338 14.66 -0.72 5.49
N VAL A 339 15.22 0.23 6.24
CA VAL A 339 14.53 1.40 6.78
C VAL A 339 14.32 2.48 5.71
N THR A 340 15.34 2.76 4.89
CA THR A 340 15.22 3.72 3.79
C THR A 340 14.23 3.28 2.75
N SER A 341 14.10 1.98 2.47
CA SER A 341 13.13 1.48 1.50
C SER A 341 11.68 1.75 1.92
N VAL A 342 11.35 1.55 3.20
CA VAL A 342 10.02 1.86 3.73
C VAL A 342 9.78 3.36 3.69
N THR A 343 10.76 4.17 4.11
CA THR A 343 10.61 5.63 4.10
C THR A 343 10.60 6.24 2.71
N ASP A 344 11.35 5.71 1.73
CA ASP A 344 11.39 6.21 0.35
C ASP A 344 10.06 5.93 -0.38
N ARG A 345 9.44 4.78 -0.08
CA ARG A 345 8.09 4.42 -0.55
C ARG A 345 7.03 5.41 -0.04
N PHE A 346 7.10 5.74 1.25
CA PHE A 346 6.20 6.74 1.85
C PHE A 346 6.59 8.18 1.49
N ALA A 347 7.85 8.45 1.15
CA ALA A 347 8.29 9.78 0.72
C ALA A 347 7.80 10.11 -0.68
N ALA A 348 7.71 9.15 -1.60
CA ALA A 348 7.04 9.34 -2.89
C ALA A 348 5.54 9.64 -2.71
N LEU A 349 4.88 8.92 -1.80
CA LEU A 349 3.48 9.16 -1.41
C LEU A 349 3.27 10.54 -0.80
N GLY A 350 4.12 10.91 0.16
CA GLY A 350 4.09 12.22 0.81
C GLY A 350 4.34 13.36 -0.19
N ARG A 351 5.23 13.17 -1.17
CA ARG A 351 5.49 14.14 -2.25
C ARG A 351 4.29 14.32 -3.17
N GLY A 352 3.63 13.22 -3.59
CA GLY A 352 2.39 13.28 -4.36
C GLY A 352 1.22 13.91 -3.59
N LEU A 353 1.13 13.67 -2.28
CA LEU A 353 0.16 14.33 -1.42
C LEU A 353 0.45 15.83 -1.28
N LEU A 354 1.72 16.21 -1.16
CA LEU A 354 2.15 17.61 -1.08
C LEU A 354 1.85 18.39 -2.38
N THR A 355 2.02 17.76 -3.55
CA THR A 355 1.64 18.38 -4.82
C THR A 355 0.12 18.52 -4.96
N LEU A 356 -0.66 17.52 -4.52
CA LEU A 356 -2.12 17.59 -4.44
C LEU A 356 -2.62 18.65 -3.45
N LEU A 357 -1.98 18.77 -2.29
CA LEU A 357 -2.27 19.81 -1.29
C LEU A 357 -2.01 21.21 -1.86
N ARG A 358 -0.97 21.36 -2.69
CA ARG A 358 -0.67 22.61 -3.39
C ARG A 358 -1.66 22.92 -4.53
N ALA A 359 -2.16 21.90 -5.23
CA ALA A 359 -3.21 22.04 -6.24
C ALA A 359 -4.59 22.46 -5.66
N GLY A 360 -4.73 22.43 -4.34
CA GLY A 360 -5.87 22.98 -3.60
C GLY A 360 -6.83 21.93 -3.02
N LEU A 361 -7.79 22.42 -2.23
CA LEU A 361 -8.75 21.59 -1.48
C LEU A 361 -9.63 20.71 -2.40
N VAL A 362 -9.97 21.21 -3.59
CA VAL A 362 -10.93 20.55 -4.49
C VAL A 362 -10.37 19.23 -5.06
N PRO A 363 -9.14 19.17 -5.63
CA PRO A 363 -8.48 17.91 -5.99
C PRO A 363 -8.42 16.89 -4.86
N MET A 364 -8.04 17.33 -3.65
CA MET A 364 -7.89 16.47 -2.49
C MET A 364 -9.22 15.86 -2.05
N VAL A 365 -10.28 16.68 -1.93
CA VAL A 365 -11.63 16.19 -1.57
C VAL A 365 -12.18 15.27 -2.66
N THR A 366 -12.02 15.63 -3.94
CA THR A 366 -12.43 14.77 -5.07
C THR A 366 -11.78 13.39 -4.96
N LEU A 367 -10.49 13.37 -4.67
CA LEU A 367 -9.72 12.15 -4.52
C LEU A 367 -10.24 11.31 -3.36
N CYS A 368 -10.36 11.92 -2.18
CA CYS A 368 -10.86 11.24 -0.99
C CYS A 368 -12.25 10.64 -1.24
N VAL A 369 -13.15 11.40 -1.88
CA VAL A 369 -14.50 10.92 -2.20
C VAL A 369 -14.47 9.72 -3.16
N VAL A 370 -13.70 9.78 -4.24
CA VAL A 370 -13.59 8.66 -5.20
C VAL A 370 -13.08 7.39 -4.51
N LEU A 371 -12.12 7.51 -3.61
CA LEU A 371 -11.51 6.38 -2.94
C LEU A 371 -12.39 5.79 -1.83
N VAL A 372 -13.08 6.65 -1.10
CA VAL A 372 -14.11 6.23 -0.14
C VAL A 372 -15.23 5.49 -0.88
N LEU A 373 -15.67 6.00 -2.03
CA LEU A 373 -16.64 5.31 -2.89
C LEU A 373 -16.11 3.96 -3.39
N ALA A 374 -14.83 3.88 -3.80
CA ALA A 374 -14.20 2.62 -4.21
C ALA A 374 -14.20 1.57 -3.08
N ARG A 375 -13.88 1.99 -1.84
CA ARG A 375 -13.91 1.11 -0.66
C ARG A 375 -15.33 0.65 -0.33
N HIS A 376 -16.29 1.58 -0.34
CA HIS A 376 -17.69 1.24 -0.07
C HIS A 376 -18.33 0.38 -1.16
N ALA A 377 -17.83 0.44 -2.40
CA ALA A 377 -18.31 -0.43 -3.46
C ALA A 377 -18.14 -1.92 -3.10
N GLY A 378 -17.05 -2.30 -2.42
CA GLY A 378 -16.88 -3.68 -1.93
C GLY A 378 -17.96 -4.10 -0.92
N VAL A 379 -18.36 -3.20 -0.03
CA VAL A 379 -19.45 -3.45 0.94
C VAL A 379 -20.79 -3.57 0.23
N VAL A 380 -21.07 -2.69 -0.73
CA VAL A 380 -22.30 -2.75 -1.54
C VAL A 380 -22.37 -4.05 -2.32
N VAL A 381 -21.26 -4.47 -2.95
CA VAL A 381 -21.18 -5.75 -3.66
C VAL A 381 -21.39 -6.92 -2.70
N ALA A 382 -20.81 -6.88 -1.50
CA ALA A 382 -21.02 -7.92 -0.49
C ALA A 382 -22.49 -8.02 -0.05
N LEU A 383 -23.18 -6.88 0.13
CA LEU A 383 -24.60 -6.83 0.46
C LEU A 383 -25.48 -7.34 -0.68
N LEU A 384 -25.17 -6.93 -1.92
CA LEU A 384 -25.88 -7.41 -3.11
C LEU A 384 -25.70 -8.91 -3.30
N LEU A 385 -24.46 -9.40 -3.18
CA LEU A 385 -24.16 -10.82 -3.29
C LEU A 385 -24.85 -11.61 -2.18
N ARG A 386 -24.85 -11.10 -0.94
CA ARG A 386 -25.61 -11.69 0.17
C ARG A 386 -27.11 -11.72 -0.11
N ALA A 387 -27.67 -10.66 -0.72
CA ALA A 387 -29.07 -10.61 -1.08
C ALA A 387 -29.42 -11.61 -2.20
N VAL A 388 -28.52 -11.80 -3.17
CA VAL A 388 -28.69 -12.76 -4.27
C VAL A 388 -28.53 -14.21 -3.81
N VAL A 389 -27.52 -14.50 -2.99
CA VAL A 389 -27.23 -15.85 -2.49
C VAL A 389 -28.26 -16.28 -1.43
N GLY A 390 -28.74 -15.34 -0.62
CA GLY A 390 -29.70 -15.61 0.45
C GLY A 390 -29.08 -16.33 1.67
N PRO A 391 -29.85 -16.57 2.73
CA PRO A 391 -29.42 -17.38 3.87
C PRO A 391 -29.27 -18.85 3.43
N MET A 392 -28.13 -19.46 3.75
CA MET A 392 -27.83 -20.86 3.43
C MET A 392 -27.61 -21.65 4.72
N ASP A 393 -27.82 -22.96 4.64
CA ASP A 393 -27.43 -23.89 5.70
C ASP A 393 -25.91 -23.82 5.96
N ALA A 394 -25.50 -24.04 7.21
CA ALA A 394 -24.11 -23.84 7.64
C ALA A 394 -23.13 -24.80 6.95
N GLU A 395 -23.57 -26.01 6.58
CA GLU A 395 -22.73 -26.96 5.85
C GLU A 395 -22.53 -26.52 4.40
N TRP A 396 -23.63 -26.19 3.71
CA TRP A 396 -23.59 -25.66 2.34
C TRP A 396 -22.83 -24.34 2.26
N GLY A 397 -22.99 -23.47 3.27
CA GLY A 397 -22.26 -22.21 3.37
C GLY A 397 -20.75 -22.42 3.44
N ARG A 398 -20.25 -23.46 4.12
CA ARG A 398 -18.81 -23.78 4.17
C ARG A 398 -18.27 -24.20 2.80
N VAL A 399 -19.04 -24.96 2.02
CA VAL A 399 -18.66 -25.40 0.67
C VAL A 399 -18.63 -24.24 -0.31
N ILE A 400 -19.60 -23.32 -0.21
CA ILE A 400 -19.79 -22.23 -1.17
C ILE A 400 -18.94 -20.98 -0.83
N ALA A 401 -18.60 -20.78 0.45
CA ALA A 401 -17.88 -19.60 0.92
C ALA A 401 -16.61 -19.24 0.13
N PRO A 402 -15.74 -20.18 -0.28
CA PRO A 402 -14.55 -19.86 -1.07
C PRO A 402 -14.87 -19.28 -2.45
N TYR A 403 -15.93 -19.76 -3.10
CA TYR A 403 -16.35 -19.26 -4.43
C TYR A 403 -16.98 -17.88 -4.32
N VAL A 404 -17.78 -17.64 -3.27
CA VAL A 404 -18.40 -16.34 -2.98
C VAL A 404 -17.33 -15.30 -2.64
N SER A 405 -16.33 -15.65 -1.83
CA SER A 405 -15.22 -14.74 -1.52
C SER A 405 -14.36 -14.45 -2.74
N MET A 406 -14.10 -15.44 -3.59
CA MET A 406 -13.40 -15.25 -4.87
C MET A 406 -14.16 -14.29 -5.79
N GLY A 407 -15.49 -14.47 -5.95
CA GLY A 407 -16.33 -13.57 -6.73
C GLY A 407 -16.36 -12.14 -6.18
N LEU A 408 -16.50 -12.00 -4.86
CA LEU A 408 -16.48 -10.69 -4.19
C LEU A 408 -15.13 -9.97 -4.40
N ASN A 409 -14.03 -10.69 -4.23
CA ASN A 409 -12.69 -10.17 -4.44
C ASN A 409 -12.50 -9.75 -5.89
N LEU A 410 -12.91 -10.58 -6.86
CA LEU A 410 -12.82 -10.28 -8.28
C LEU A 410 -13.56 -8.98 -8.64
N VAL A 411 -14.82 -8.85 -8.22
CA VAL A 411 -15.63 -7.65 -8.51
C VAL A 411 -15.02 -6.42 -7.85
N THR A 412 -14.59 -6.53 -6.59
CA THR A 412 -13.98 -5.40 -5.85
C THR A 412 -12.66 -4.96 -6.51
N THR A 413 -11.80 -5.91 -6.89
CA THR A 413 -10.54 -5.62 -7.58
C THR A 413 -10.78 -5.00 -8.95
N LEU A 414 -11.76 -5.49 -9.70
CA LEU A 414 -12.12 -4.96 -11.00
C LEU A 414 -12.63 -3.52 -10.91
N LEU A 415 -13.49 -3.21 -9.92
CA LEU A 415 -13.94 -1.84 -9.65
C LEU A 415 -12.77 -0.93 -9.24
N MET A 416 -11.87 -1.45 -8.39
CA MET A 416 -10.68 -0.72 -7.95
C MET A 416 -9.77 -0.35 -9.14
N VAL A 417 -9.50 -1.30 -10.04
CA VAL A 417 -8.66 -1.07 -11.25
C VAL A 417 -9.23 0.04 -12.13
N VAL A 418 -10.53 0.00 -12.46
CA VAL A 418 -11.14 0.99 -13.35
C VAL A 418 -11.26 2.38 -12.70
N LEU A 419 -11.50 2.44 -11.40
CA LEU A 419 -11.56 3.71 -10.67
C LEU A 419 -10.17 4.35 -10.52
N ILE A 420 -9.13 3.55 -10.26
CA ILE A 420 -7.75 4.04 -10.22
C ILE A 420 -7.34 4.54 -11.60
N ALA A 421 -7.62 3.77 -12.65
CA ALA A 421 -7.38 4.17 -14.03
C ALA A 421 -8.00 5.53 -14.36
N ALA A 422 -9.30 5.69 -14.10
CA ALA A 422 -10.02 6.94 -14.34
C ALA A 422 -9.52 8.11 -13.47
N ALA A 423 -9.16 7.84 -12.21
CA ALA A 423 -8.59 8.84 -11.32
C ALA A 423 -7.25 9.34 -11.86
N VAL A 424 -6.35 8.43 -12.23
CA VAL A 424 -5.03 8.78 -12.76
C VAL A 424 -5.15 9.56 -14.08
N ASP A 425 -5.96 9.10 -15.04
CA ASP A 425 -6.18 9.83 -16.31
C ASP A 425 -6.57 11.30 -16.06
N ARG A 426 -7.45 11.53 -15.06
CA ARG A 426 -7.87 12.89 -14.69
C ARG A 426 -6.78 13.69 -13.97
N PHE A 427 -5.98 13.08 -13.10
CA PHE A 427 -4.88 13.78 -12.43
C PHE A 427 -3.79 14.18 -13.39
N LEU A 428 -3.54 13.38 -14.41
CA LEU A 428 -2.53 13.69 -15.42
C LEU A 428 -3.00 14.80 -16.38
N ALA A 429 -4.30 15.02 -16.54
CA ALA A 429 -4.88 16.09 -17.35
C ALA A 429 -4.66 17.50 -16.76
N ARG A 430 -4.67 17.65 -15.43
CA ARG A 430 -4.63 18.97 -14.77
C ARG A 430 -3.32 19.76 -14.98
N PRO A 431 -2.13 19.17 -14.82
CA PRO A 431 -0.87 19.88 -15.08
C PRO A 431 -0.76 20.36 -16.53
N ALA A 432 -1.27 19.59 -17.50
CA ALA A 432 -1.24 19.97 -18.91
C ALA A 432 -2.11 21.19 -19.20
N GLN A 433 -3.26 21.32 -18.52
CA GLN A 433 -4.14 22.49 -18.60
C GLN A 433 -3.52 23.72 -17.94
N GLU A 434 -2.89 23.58 -16.77
CA GLU A 434 -2.20 24.71 -16.11
C GLU A 434 -1.03 25.25 -16.95
N THR A 435 -0.27 24.38 -17.62
CA THR A 435 0.78 24.81 -18.55
C THR A 435 0.24 25.49 -19.81
N ALA A 436 -0.90 25.03 -20.32
CA ALA A 436 -1.56 25.63 -21.49
C ALA A 436 -2.14 27.02 -21.15
N ASP A 437 -2.76 27.16 -19.98
CA ASP A 437 -3.29 28.44 -19.49
C ASP A 437 -2.17 29.44 -19.18
N ALA A 438 -1.04 28.98 -18.62
CA ALA A 438 0.14 29.81 -18.39
C ALA A 438 0.79 30.28 -19.71
N ALA A 439 0.83 29.42 -20.74
CA ALA A 439 1.32 29.77 -22.07
C ALA A 439 0.36 30.69 -22.85
N ALA A 440 -0.94 30.60 -22.60
CA ALA A 440 -1.97 31.43 -23.22
C ALA A 440 -2.09 32.83 -22.59
N THR A 441 -1.47 33.07 -21.42
CA THR A 441 -1.42 34.40 -20.81
C THR A 441 -0.34 35.22 -21.52
N PRO A 442 -0.69 36.25 -22.32
CA PRO A 442 0.33 37.03 -23.01
C PRO A 442 1.18 37.74 -21.94
N VAL A 443 2.50 37.58 -22.02
CA VAL A 443 3.45 38.40 -21.27
C VAL A 443 3.22 39.84 -21.69
N ALA A 444 2.45 40.58 -20.90
CA ALA A 444 2.33 42.01 -21.04
C ALA A 444 3.73 42.59 -20.82
N SER A 445 4.41 42.91 -21.93
CA SER A 445 5.68 43.61 -21.94
C SER A 445 5.52 44.92 -21.16
N ARG A 446 6.15 44.99 -19.99
CA ARG A 446 6.38 46.27 -19.32
C ARG A 446 7.45 47.02 -20.11
N THR A 447 7.01 47.95 -20.93
CA THR A 447 7.79 49.15 -21.29
C THR A 447 7.59 50.21 -20.22
#